data_AF-A0A838UTW5-F1
#
_entry.id   AF-A0A838UTW5-F1
#
_cell.length_a   1.000
_cell.length_b   1.000
_cell.length_c   1.000
_cell.angle_alpha   90.00
_cell.angle_beta   90.00
_cell.angle_gamma   90.00
#
_symmetry.space_group_name_H-M   'P 1'
#
loop_
_entity.id
_entity.type
_entity.pdbx_description
1 polymer ?
#
loop_
_entity_poly.entity_id
_entity_poly.type
_entity_poly.pdbx_seq_one_letter_code
_entity_poly.pdbx_strand_id
1 'polypeptide(L)'
;MSDTLDPIVRTWIALLDSAEVLLRTAGGRDPGAFDRVHIAVDLLLKHEHILTAAQRELARRTVWLRDNPEPLPADTSTWGHCHCPACLLDAQLARARQHYPALLARAVDIALPQPTPTTQGELFA
;
A
#
# COMPACT_ATOMS: atom_id res chain seq x y z
N MET A 1 -22.09 13.97 14.99
CA MET A 1 -21.46 14.57 13.78
C MET A 1 -21.13 13.53 12.70
N SER A 2 -21.74 12.32 12.68
CA SER A 2 -21.33 11.23 11.77
C SER A 2 -22.13 11.10 10.47
N ASP A 3 -23.20 11.87 10.26
CA ASP A 3 -24.08 11.73 9.09
C ASP A 3 -23.50 12.32 7.78
N THR A 4 -22.32 12.94 7.81
CA THR A 4 -21.78 13.72 6.66
C THR A 4 -20.60 13.07 5.94
N LEU A 5 -20.06 11.96 6.46
CA LEU A 5 -18.93 11.29 5.81
C LEU A 5 -19.40 10.46 4.60
N ASP A 6 -18.57 10.41 3.57
CA ASP A 6 -18.76 9.50 2.44
C ASP A 6 -18.83 8.03 2.95
N PRO A 7 -19.83 7.23 2.54
CA PRO A 7 -19.93 5.83 2.93
C PRO A 7 -18.64 5.02 2.79
N ILE A 8 -17.85 5.27 1.73
CA ILE A 8 -16.60 4.52 1.50
C ILE A 8 -15.51 4.90 2.52
N VAL A 9 -15.49 6.16 2.95
CA VAL A 9 -14.59 6.66 4.01
C VAL A 9 -14.97 6.06 5.35
N ARG A 10 -16.28 6.00 5.67
CA ARG A 10 -16.76 5.34 6.90
C ARG A 10 -16.39 3.86 6.94
N THR A 11 -16.56 3.15 5.82
CA THR A 11 -16.18 1.74 5.72
C THR A 11 -14.69 1.56 5.98
N TRP A 12 -13.83 2.41 5.40
CA TRP A 12 -12.40 2.36 5.66
C TRP A 12 -12.06 2.56 7.15
N ILE A 13 -12.69 3.54 7.82
CA ILE A 13 -12.47 3.79 9.26
C ILE A 13 -12.92 2.57 10.08
N ALA A 14 -14.08 1.97 9.77
CA ALA A 14 -14.57 0.79 10.47
C ALA A 14 -13.64 -0.44 10.29
N LEU A 15 -13.03 -0.59 9.10
CA LEU A 15 -12.02 -1.62 8.84
C LEU A 15 -10.75 -1.39 9.66
N LEU A 16 -10.30 -0.13 9.77
CA LEU A 16 -9.15 0.23 10.61
C LEU A 16 -9.43 -0.14 12.07
N ASP A 17 -10.56 0.30 12.62
CA ASP A 17 -10.94 0.02 14.00
C ASP A 17 -11.01 -1.49 14.27
N SER A 18 -11.55 -2.26 13.33
CA SER A 18 -11.62 -3.72 13.41
C SER A 18 -10.23 -4.37 13.40
N ALA A 19 -9.33 -3.91 12.52
CA ALA A 19 -7.95 -4.40 12.46
C ALA A 19 -7.19 -4.09 13.75
N GLU A 20 -7.37 -2.90 14.32
CA GLU A 20 -6.76 -2.54 15.61
C GLU A 20 -7.28 -3.38 16.77
N VAL A 21 -8.59 -3.65 16.83
CA VAL A 21 -9.17 -4.54 17.85
C VAL A 21 -8.56 -5.94 17.72
N LEU A 22 -8.46 -6.47 16.51
CA LEU A 22 -7.84 -7.78 16.26
C LEU A 22 -6.35 -7.78 16.69
N LEU A 23 -5.59 -6.73 16.37
CA LEU A 23 -4.20 -6.60 16.78
C LEU A 23 -4.04 -6.55 18.31
N ARG A 24 -4.90 -5.79 19.01
CA ARG A 24 -4.86 -5.70 20.48
C ARG A 24 -5.27 -7.01 21.17
N THR A 25 -6.14 -7.79 20.53
CA THR A 25 -6.70 -9.02 21.12
C THR A 25 -6.00 -10.29 20.66
N ALA A 26 -5.12 -10.22 19.66
CA ALA A 26 -4.30 -11.32 19.17
C ALA A 26 -3.27 -11.75 20.22
N GLY A 27 -3.69 -12.57 21.17
CA GLY A 27 -2.79 -13.21 22.13
C GLY A 27 -1.97 -14.30 21.44
N GLY A 28 -0.68 -14.41 21.77
CA GLY A 28 0.26 -15.34 21.13
C GLY A 28 -0.01 -16.84 21.32
N ARG A 29 -1.16 -17.22 21.90
CA ARG A 29 -1.60 -18.62 22.09
C ARG A 29 -2.73 -19.05 21.15
N ASP A 30 -3.30 -18.12 20.36
CA ASP A 30 -4.29 -18.46 19.33
C ASP A 30 -3.61 -18.55 17.95
N PRO A 31 -3.42 -19.77 17.39
CA PRO A 31 -2.79 -19.96 16.10
C PRO A 31 -3.52 -19.24 14.96
N GLY A 32 -4.85 -19.06 15.07
CA GLY A 32 -5.66 -18.39 14.05
C GLY A 32 -5.70 -16.87 14.19
N ALA A 33 -5.16 -16.31 15.27
CA ALA A 33 -5.20 -14.86 15.49
C ALA A 33 -4.35 -14.11 14.46
N PHE A 34 -3.19 -14.68 14.09
CA PHE A 34 -2.31 -14.09 13.09
C PHE A 34 -2.97 -14.01 11.71
N ASP A 35 -3.61 -15.10 11.26
CA ASP A 35 -4.32 -15.14 9.99
C ASP A 35 -5.47 -14.12 9.94
N ARG A 36 -6.24 -13.99 11.03
CA ARG A 36 -7.33 -13.00 11.11
C ARG A 36 -6.82 -11.57 11.06
N VAL A 37 -5.70 -11.27 11.73
CA VAL A 37 -5.04 -9.96 11.64
C VAL A 37 -4.60 -9.69 10.21
N HIS A 38 -3.94 -10.67 9.57
CA HIS A 38 -3.51 -10.54 8.17
C HIS A 38 -4.67 -10.26 7.23
N ILE A 39 -5.78 -10.99 7.34
CA ILE A 39 -6.97 -10.79 6.52
C ILE A 39 -7.56 -9.40 6.74
N ALA A 40 -7.62 -8.93 7.99
CA ALA A 40 -8.16 -7.61 8.31
C ALA A 40 -7.29 -6.47 7.73
N VAL A 41 -5.96 -6.58 7.85
CA VAL A 41 -5.01 -5.63 7.28
C VAL A 41 -5.09 -5.65 5.74
N ASP A 42 -5.15 -6.82 5.12
CA ASP A 42 -5.29 -6.93 3.66
C ASP A 42 -6.59 -6.30 3.15
N LEU A 43 -7.70 -6.50 3.87
CA LEU A 43 -8.98 -5.90 3.53
C LEU A 43 -8.94 -4.37 3.67
N LEU A 44 -8.34 -3.86 4.76
CA LEU A 44 -8.13 -2.44 4.96
C LEU A 44 -7.33 -1.81 3.82
N LEU A 45 -6.21 -2.43 3.43
CA LEU A 45 -5.33 -1.92 2.36
C LEU A 45 -6.00 -1.97 0.98
N LYS A 46 -6.77 -3.02 0.69
CA LYS A 46 -7.60 -3.09 -0.53
C LYS A 46 -8.63 -1.96 -0.55
N HIS A 47 -9.27 -1.69 0.58
CA HIS A 47 -10.24 -0.60 0.68
C HIS A 47 -9.58 0.78 0.61
N GLU A 48 -8.36 0.94 1.14
CA GLU A 48 -7.58 2.17 1.01
C GLU A 48 -7.25 2.47 -0.46
N HIS A 49 -6.89 1.43 -1.22
CA HIS A 49 -6.49 1.57 -2.61
C HIS A 49 -7.60 2.14 -3.48
N ILE A 50 -8.86 1.76 -3.23
CA ILE A 50 -10.02 2.28 -3.99
C ILE A 50 -10.41 3.71 -3.62
N LEU A 51 -9.96 4.24 -2.47
CA LEU A 51 -10.20 5.63 -2.10
C LEU A 51 -9.42 6.59 -3.01
N THR A 52 -10.02 7.72 -3.36
CA THR A 52 -9.30 8.86 -3.95
C THR A 52 -8.35 9.49 -2.92
N ALA A 53 -7.37 10.27 -3.39
CA ALA A 53 -6.43 10.97 -2.50
C ALA A 53 -7.16 11.86 -1.46
N ALA A 54 -8.18 12.60 -1.89
CA ALA A 54 -8.98 13.45 -0.99
C ALA A 54 -9.77 12.64 0.06
N GLN A 55 -10.32 11.47 -0.34
CA GLN A 55 -10.99 10.57 0.60
C GLN A 55 -10.03 9.95 1.63
N ARG A 56 -8.81 9.57 1.21
CA ARG A 56 -7.78 9.08 2.13
C ARG A 56 -7.36 10.14 3.13
N GLU A 57 -7.17 11.39 2.66
CA GLU A 57 -6.84 12.51 3.53
C GLU A 57 -7.96 12.77 4.55
N LEU A 58 -9.21 12.78 4.09
CA LEU A 58 -10.38 12.94 4.95
C LEU A 58 -10.47 11.82 6.00
N ALA A 59 -10.27 10.56 5.60
CA ALA A 59 -10.22 9.42 6.52
C ALA A 59 -9.17 9.62 7.63
N ARG A 60 -7.93 9.91 7.24
CA ARG A 60 -6.82 10.10 8.18
C ARG A 60 -7.01 11.29 9.09
N ARG A 61 -7.51 12.40 8.55
CA ARG A 61 -7.87 13.58 9.35
C ARG A 61 -8.94 13.25 10.37
N THR A 62 -9.95 12.48 9.97
CA THR A 62 -11.03 12.06 10.88
C THR A 62 -10.48 11.20 12.01
N VAL A 63 -9.64 10.21 11.69
CA VAL A 63 -8.98 9.34 12.68
C VAL A 63 -8.07 10.16 13.61
N TRP A 64 -7.26 11.06 13.05
CA TRP A 64 -6.37 11.91 13.85
C TRP A 64 -7.15 12.73 14.87
N LEU A 65 -8.17 13.47 14.43
CA LEU A 65 -8.99 14.32 15.30
C LEU A 65 -9.79 13.53 16.34
N ARG A 66 -10.10 12.26 16.05
CA ARG A 66 -10.76 11.35 17.00
C ARG A 66 -9.78 10.91 18.09
N ASP A 67 -8.56 10.55 17.71
CA ASP A 67 -7.62 9.83 18.58
C ASP A 67 -6.60 10.74 19.28
N ASN A 68 -6.45 11.99 18.83
CA ASN A 68 -5.45 12.92 19.32
C ASN A 68 -6.11 14.23 19.82
N PRO A 69 -5.81 14.69 21.05
CA PRO A 69 -6.21 16.01 21.51
C PRO A 69 -5.42 17.16 20.85
N GLU A 70 -4.27 16.85 20.25
CA GLU A 70 -3.41 17.83 19.56
C GLU A 70 -4.01 18.32 18.22
N PRO A 71 -3.63 19.54 17.77
CA PRO A 71 -3.97 20.00 16.43
C PRO A 71 -3.39 19.09 15.35
N LEU A 72 -3.90 19.24 14.13
CA LEU A 72 -3.38 18.52 12.97
C LEU A 72 -1.87 18.79 12.77
N PRO A 73 -1.09 17.79 12.33
CA PRO A 73 0.32 17.98 12.00
C PRO A 73 0.49 19.07 10.94
N ALA A 74 1.59 19.82 11.01
CA ALA A 74 1.90 20.85 10.03
C ALA A 74 2.11 20.29 8.61
N ASP A 75 2.58 19.04 8.51
CA ASP A 75 2.75 18.33 7.24
C ASP A 75 1.79 17.13 7.16
N THR A 76 0.80 17.24 6.29
CA THR A 76 -0.13 16.17 5.93
C THR A 76 -0.02 15.79 4.44
N SER A 77 1.09 16.15 3.78
CA SER A 77 1.27 15.96 2.33
C SER A 77 1.15 14.50 1.89
N THR A 78 1.52 13.57 2.77
CA THR A 78 1.45 12.12 2.51
C THR A 78 0.09 11.52 2.82
N TRP A 79 -0.83 12.28 3.42
CA TRP A 79 -2.15 11.78 3.81
C TRP A 79 -3.08 11.52 2.63
N GLY A 80 -2.70 11.87 1.39
CA GLY A 80 -3.40 11.43 0.19
C GLY A 80 -2.90 10.10 -0.38
N HIS A 81 -1.78 9.58 0.10
CA HIS A 81 -1.12 8.41 -0.50
C HIS A 81 -1.77 7.09 -0.07
N CYS A 82 -1.69 6.09 -0.92
CA CYS A 82 -2.06 4.72 -0.58
C CYS A 82 -0.85 4.00 0.04
N HIS A 83 -1.08 3.23 1.11
CA HIS A 83 -0.05 2.44 1.79
C HIS A 83 -0.07 0.97 1.42
N CYS A 84 -0.86 0.57 0.42
CA CYS A 84 -0.79 -0.81 -0.06
C CYS A 84 0.59 -1.11 -0.67
N PRO A 85 1.09 -2.36 -0.56
CA PRO A 85 2.44 -2.72 -1.01
C PRO A 85 2.74 -2.33 -2.47
N ALA A 86 1.75 -2.47 -3.36
CA ALA A 86 1.89 -2.09 -4.76
C ALA A 86 2.16 -0.58 -4.93
N CYS A 87 1.34 0.28 -4.29
CA CYS A 87 1.51 1.73 -4.38
C CYS A 87 2.82 2.21 -3.72
N LEU A 88 3.24 1.56 -2.63
CA LEU A 88 4.53 1.87 -2.00
C LEU A 88 5.69 1.48 -2.92
N LEU A 89 5.65 0.31 -3.54
CA LEU A 89 6.66 -0.12 -4.49
C LEU A 89 6.75 0.83 -5.69
N ASP A 90 5.62 1.21 -6.27
CA ASP A 90 5.56 2.16 -7.38
C ASP A 90 6.17 3.51 -7.02
N ALA A 91 5.88 4.03 -5.82
CA ALA A 91 6.46 5.27 -5.31
C ALA A 91 7.99 5.16 -5.15
N GLN A 92 8.49 4.05 -4.62
CA GLN A 92 9.94 3.82 -4.50
C GLN A 92 10.61 3.68 -5.87
N LEU A 93 9.98 2.99 -6.82
CA LEU A 93 10.49 2.87 -8.18
C LEU A 93 10.52 4.22 -8.90
N ALA A 94 9.49 5.04 -8.74
CA ALA A 94 9.46 6.39 -9.29
C ALA A 94 10.60 7.26 -8.72
N ARG A 95 10.81 7.19 -7.40
CA ARG A 95 11.92 7.88 -6.73
C ARG A 95 13.28 7.38 -7.21
N ALA A 96 13.44 6.07 -7.33
CA ALA A 96 14.66 5.47 -7.84
C ALA A 96 14.96 5.89 -9.29
N ARG A 97 13.94 6.01 -10.16
CA ARG A 97 14.10 6.53 -11.53
C ARG A 97 14.60 7.97 -11.56
N GLN A 98 14.18 8.80 -10.62
CA GLN A 98 14.60 10.20 -10.52
C GLN A 98 16.04 10.33 -10.03
N HIS A 99 16.44 9.56 -9.01
CA HIS A 99 17.75 9.71 -8.37
C HIS A 99 18.84 8.80 -8.93
N TYR A 100 18.47 7.66 -9.51
CA TYR A 100 19.40 6.62 -9.97
C TYR A 100 19.05 6.07 -11.36
N PRO A 101 18.85 6.92 -12.39
CA PRO A 101 18.40 6.48 -13.71
C PRO A 101 19.35 5.45 -14.36
N ALA A 102 20.67 5.60 -14.16
CA ALA A 102 21.68 4.69 -14.73
C ALA A 102 21.70 3.29 -14.07
N LEU A 103 21.35 3.18 -12.78
CA LEU A 103 21.27 1.88 -12.11
C LEU A 103 20.05 1.09 -12.56
N LEU A 104 18.92 1.77 -12.77
CA LEU A 104 17.69 1.16 -13.26
C LEU A 104 17.80 0.67 -14.70
N ALA A 105 18.51 1.40 -15.58
CA ALA A 105 18.75 0.96 -16.96
C ALA A 105 19.46 -0.41 -16.99
N ARG A 106 20.48 -0.62 -16.13
CA ARG A 106 21.22 -1.88 -16.06
C ARG A 106 20.42 -3.03 -15.44
N ALA A 107 19.46 -2.74 -14.56
CA ALA A 107 18.61 -3.77 -13.96
C ALA A 107 17.63 -4.38 -15.00
N VAL A 108 17.18 -3.60 -15.97
CA VAL A 108 16.32 -4.07 -17.07
C VAL A 108 17.10 -4.97 -18.03
N ASP A 109 18.37 -4.66 -18.30
CA ASP A 109 19.25 -5.47 -19.15
C ASP A 109 19.50 -6.89 -18.59
N ILE A 110 19.42 -7.06 -17.27
CA ILE A 110 19.58 -8.36 -16.59
C ILE A 110 18.26 -9.17 -16.60
N ALA A 111 17.11 -8.50 -16.57
CA ALA A 111 15.80 -9.16 -16.46
C ALA A 111 15.21 -9.61 -17.81
N LEU A 112 15.73 -9.12 -18.93
CA LEU A 112 15.33 -9.60 -20.26
C LEU A 112 16.11 -10.89 -20.59
N PRO A 113 15.43 -12.01 -20.93
CA PRO A 113 16.12 -13.16 -21.48
C PRO A 113 16.86 -12.71 -22.74
N GLN A 114 18.19 -12.78 -22.70
CA GLN A 114 19.02 -12.50 -23.86
C GLN A 114 18.53 -13.40 -25.00
N PRO A 115 18.33 -12.88 -26.22
CA PRO A 115 17.97 -13.72 -27.34
C PRO A 115 19.05 -14.80 -27.47
N THR A 116 18.64 -16.07 -27.32
CA THR A 116 19.54 -17.19 -27.55
C THR A 116 20.13 -17.03 -28.95
N PRO A 117 21.47 -17.11 -29.11
CA PRO A 117 22.07 -17.05 -30.42
C PRO A 117 21.48 -18.18 -31.25
N THR A 118 20.69 -17.83 -32.27
CA THR A 118 20.22 -18.77 -33.27
C THR A 118 21.45 -19.37 -33.92
N THR A 119 21.68 -20.67 -33.72
CA THR A 119 22.69 -21.42 -34.48
C THR A 119 22.30 -21.39 -35.95
N GLN A 120 22.74 -20.37 -36.68
CA GLN A 120 22.81 -20.39 -38.13
C GLN A 120 24.06 -21.18 -38.50
N GLY A 121 23.91 -22.48 -38.60
CA GLY A 121 24.98 -23.35 -39.05
C GLY A 121 24.53 -24.80 -39.00
N GLU A 122 24.54 -25.42 -40.17
CA GLU A 122 24.49 -26.87 -40.38
C GLU A 122 23.10 -27.50 -40.37
N LEU A 123 22.52 -27.61 -41.56
CA LEU A 123 22.02 -28.87 -42.12
C LEU A 123 21.70 -28.65 -43.62
N PHE A 124 22.75 -28.39 -44.39
CA PHE A 124 22.82 -28.85 -45.78
C PHE A 124 23.77 -30.05 -45.79
N ALA A 125 23.20 -31.25 -45.70
CA ALA A 125 23.78 -32.50 -46.18
C ALA A 125 22.64 -33.51 -46.36
#